data_AF-A0A6P6CUW1-F1
#
_entry.id   AF-A0A6P6CUW1-F1
#
_cell.length_a   1.000
_cell.length_b   1.000
_cell.length_c   1.000
_cell.angle_alpha   90.00
_cell.angle_beta   90.00
_cell.angle_gamma   90.00
#
_symmetry.space_group_name_H-M   'P 1'
#
loop_
_entity.id
_entity.type
_entity.pdbx_description
1 polymer ?
#
loop_
_entity_poly.entity_id
_entity_poly.type
_entity_poly.pdbx_seq_one_letter_code
_entity_poly.pdbx_strand_id
1 'polypeptide(L)'
;MAVCGDIAVYPSDTVHHRRGAGAVAMLVGPKAPLVLARGPRGTHMEHVYDFHKPDGASEYPVLDMKLSIQCYSQALARRDAVYCQKFQKQWEQAGIERPFTLDDFQFMIFRSPFCKMVQKSLAHLIFSDFLSAGSDTQTSHYKGLEAFSSMERFLGQAC
;
A
#
# COMPACT_ATOMS: atom_id res chain seq x y z
N MET A 1 14.87 -0.43 -20.56
CA MET A 1 13.93 0.70 -20.46
C MET A 1 12.58 0.16 -20.06
N ALA A 2 11.90 0.78 -19.09
CA ALA A 2 10.53 0.45 -18.70
C ALA A 2 9.62 1.64 -19.00
N VAL A 3 8.44 1.39 -19.56
CA VAL A 3 7.46 2.43 -19.88
C VAL A 3 6.12 2.02 -19.28
N CYS A 4 5.46 2.95 -18.60
CA CYS A 4 4.08 2.80 -18.16
C CYS A 4 3.27 3.99 -18.64
N GLY A 5 2.05 3.75 -19.10
CA GLY A 5 1.15 4.81 -19.53
C GLY A 5 -0.29 4.31 -19.55
N ASP A 6 -1.23 5.21 -19.30
CA ASP A 6 -2.65 4.88 -19.22
C ASP A 6 -3.51 6.12 -19.53
N ILE A 7 -4.72 5.86 -20.02
CA ILE A 7 -5.80 6.84 -20.19
C ILE A 7 -7.00 6.29 -19.39
N ALA A 8 -7.14 6.79 -18.17
CA ALA A 8 -8.19 6.39 -17.25
C ALA A 8 -9.50 7.14 -17.56
N VAL A 9 -10.44 6.43 -18.17
CA VAL A 9 -11.78 6.92 -18.52
C VAL A 9 -12.87 6.11 -17.81
N TYR A 10 -13.94 6.81 -17.43
CA TYR A 10 -15.09 6.26 -16.69
C TYR A 10 -16.38 6.88 -17.21
N PRO A 11 -17.52 6.19 -17.26
CA PRO A 11 -18.79 6.80 -17.67
C PRO A 11 -19.26 7.90 -16.66
N SER A 12 -20.08 8.84 -17.12
CA SER A 12 -20.67 9.97 -16.33
C SER A 12 -21.47 9.48 -15.10
N ASP A 13 -21.66 10.15 -13.94
CA ASP A 13 -21.28 11.48 -13.43
C ASP A 13 -20.50 11.40 -12.08
N THR A 14 -20.43 10.23 -11.45
CA THR A 14 -19.99 10.07 -10.04
C THR A 14 -18.48 9.87 -9.87
N VAL A 15 -17.76 9.57 -10.95
CA VAL A 15 -16.32 9.22 -10.93
C VAL A 15 -15.45 10.09 -11.85
N HIS A 16 -15.97 11.19 -12.41
CA HIS A 16 -15.20 12.07 -13.30
C HIS A 16 -13.90 12.60 -12.69
N HIS A 17 -13.92 12.92 -11.39
CA HIS A 17 -12.76 13.39 -10.64
C HIS A 17 -11.60 12.37 -10.56
N ARG A 18 -11.84 11.12 -10.99
CA ARG A 18 -10.85 10.03 -11.02
C ARG A 18 -10.32 9.73 -12.42
N ARG A 19 -10.77 10.49 -13.43
CA ARG A 19 -10.21 10.42 -14.79
C ARG A 19 -8.80 11.01 -14.80
N GLY A 20 -7.98 10.57 -15.73
CA GLY A 20 -6.63 11.10 -15.91
C GLY A 20 -5.88 10.38 -17.01
N ALA A 21 -4.82 10.98 -17.49
CA ALA A 21 -3.94 10.35 -18.47
C ALA A 21 -2.49 10.73 -18.16
N GLY A 22 -1.57 9.83 -18.46
CA GLY A 22 -0.14 10.09 -18.26
C GLY A 22 0.72 8.92 -18.72
N ALA A 23 2.00 9.20 -18.91
CA ALA A 23 3.01 8.21 -19.21
C ALA A 23 4.32 8.56 -18.50
N VAL A 24 5.07 7.53 -18.11
CA VAL A 24 6.38 7.63 -17.47
C VAL A 24 7.32 6.63 -18.13
N ALA A 25 8.52 7.08 -18.48
CA ALA A 25 9.61 6.23 -18.94
C ALA A 25 10.74 6.22 -17.90
N MET A 26 11.20 5.03 -17.54
CA MET A 26 12.28 4.80 -16.59
C MET A 26 13.43 4.05 -17.27
N LEU A 27 14.63 4.62 -17.21
CA LEU A 27 15.85 3.93 -17.61
C LEU A 27 16.39 3.15 -16.41
N VAL A 28 16.58 1.84 -16.58
CA VAL A 28 17.11 0.94 -15.55
C VAL A 28 18.50 0.52 -15.95
N GLY A 29 19.46 0.72 -15.06
CA GLY A 29 20.87 0.41 -15.29
C GLY A 29 21.65 0.29 -13.99
N PRO A 30 22.91 -0.19 -14.06
CA PRO A 30 23.79 -0.26 -12.90
C PRO A 30 24.17 1.15 -12.40
N LYS A 31 24.52 1.26 -11.11
CA LYS A 31 24.90 2.53 -10.44
C LYS A 31 23.82 3.62 -10.53
N ALA A 32 22.56 3.23 -10.48
CA ALA A 32 21.43 4.16 -10.48
C ALA A 32 21.38 4.98 -9.17
N PRO A 33 20.94 6.25 -9.22
CA PRO A 33 20.77 7.09 -8.03
C PRO A 33 19.63 6.58 -7.12
N LEU A 34 18.62 5.93 -7.71
CA LEU A 34 17.55 5.25 -6.99
C LEU A 34 17.78 3.74 -7.06
N VAL A 35 18.36 3.18 -6.00
CA VAL A 35 18.68 1.75 -5.92
C VAL A 35 17.50 1.00 -5.33
N LEU A 36 17.00 0.01 -6.06
CA LEU A 36 15.97 -0.90 -5.53
C LEU A 36 16.56 -1.78 -4.43
N ALA A 37 15.97 -1.74 -3.23
CA ALA A 37 16.31 -2.66 -2.15
C ALA A 37 16.16 -4.11 -2.61
N ARG A 38 17.21 -4.92 -2.41
CA ARG A 38 17.25 -6.31 -2.85
C ARG A 38 16.70 -7.23 -1.76
N GLY A 39 15.62 -7.94 -2.07
CA GLY A 39 15.01 -8.93 -1.18
C GLY A 39 13.65 -8.56 -0.59
N PRO A 40 13.49 -7.42 0.12
CA PRO A 40 12.25 -7.09 0.78
C PRO A 40 11.24 -6.60 -0.26
N ARG A 41 10.41 -7.54 -0.74
CA ARG A 41 9.29 -7.28 -1.64
C ARG A 41 8.05 -7.96 -1.11
N GLY A 42 7.09 -7.16 -0.67
CA GLY A 42 5.74 -7.60 -0.31
C GLY A 42 4.86 -7.70 -1.55
N THR A 43 4.34 -8.89 -1.83
CA THR A 43 3.44 -9.12 -2.97
C THR A 43 2.22 -9.88 -2.47
N HIS A 44 1.06 -9.44 -2.91
CA HIS A 44 -0.20 -10.09 -2.64
C HIS A 44 -1.01 -10.11 -3.93
N MET A 45 -1.61 -11.26 -4.24
CA MET A 45 -2.47 -11.47 -5.38
C MET A 45 -3.67 -12.27 -4.92
N GLU A 46 -4.85 -11.86 -5.35
CA GLU A 46 -6.12 -12.51 -5.04
C GLU A 46 -7.04 -12.36 -6.25
N HIS A 47 -7.90 -13.36 -6.46
CA HIS A 47 -8.89 -13.33 -7.52
C HIS A 47 -10.14 -12.59 -7.03
N VAL A 48 -10.36 -11.40 -7.55
CA VAL A 48 -11.48 -10.51 -7.20
C VAL A 48 -11.99 -9.77 -8.45
N TYR A 49 -13.25 -9.33 -8.42
CA TYR A 49 -13.90 -8.59 -9.50
C TYR A 49 -14.22 -7.15 -9.09
N ASP A 50 -13.28 -6.47 -8.43
CA ASP A 50 -13.49 -5.10 -7.94
C ASP A 50 -13.41 -4.06 -9.07
N PHE A 51 -12.47 -4.24 -10.00
CA PHE A 51 -12.29 -3.39 -11.18
C PHE A 51 -11.79 -4.22 -12.37
N HIS A 52 -12.58 -4.28 -13.45
CA HIS A 52 -12.21 -5.06 -14.64
C HIS A 52 -12.88 -4.52 -15.91
N LYS A 53 -12.37 -4.93 -17.09
CA LYS A 53 -12.92 -4.56 -18.41
C LYS A 53 -13.36 -5.83 -19.16
N PRO A 54 -14.60 -6.31 -18.93
CA PRO A 54 -15.08 -7.54 -19.56
C PRO A 54 -15.54 -7.33 -21.01
N ASP A 55 -15.98 -6.12 -21.37
CA ASP A 55 -16.42 -5.76 -22.71
C ASP A 55 -15.25 -5.21 -23.52
N GLY A 56 -14.84 -5.93 -24.58
CA GLY A 56 -13.75 -5.53 -25.46
C GLY A 56 -14.10 -4.40 -26.43
N ALA A 57 -15.38 -4.07 -26.60
CA ALA A 57 -15.83 -2.95 -27.43
C ALA A 57 -15.90 -1.63 -26.67
N SER A 58 -15.82 -1.66 -25.33
CA SER A 58 -15.95 -0.50 -24.45
C SER A 58 -14.61 -0.14 -23.80
N GLU A 59 -14.29 1.14 -23.77
CA GLU A 59 -13.14 1.65 -22.99
C GLU A 59 -13.42 1.67 -21.48
N TYR A 60 -14.69 1.60 -21.09
CA TYR A 60 -15.15 1.79 -19.72
C TYR A 60 -15.06 0.51 -18.90
N PRO A 61 -14.53 0.59 -17.66
CA PRO A 61 -14.48 -0.55 -16.76
C PRO A 61 -15.81 -0.77 -16.05
N VAL A 62 -16.04 -2.03 -15.65
CA VAL A 62 -16.96 -2.38 -14.58
C VAL A 62 -16.23 -2.16 -13.25
N LEU A 63 -16.78 -1.29 -12.41
CA LEU A 63 -16.19 -0.88 -11.13
C LEU A 63 -17.21 -1.07 -10.00
N ASP A 64 -16.86 -1.89 -9.01
CA ASP A 64 -17.45 -1.82 -7.67
C ASP A 64 -16.56 -0.96 -6.79
N MET A 65 -16.98 0.28 -6.54
CA MET A 65 -16.19 1.24 -5.77
C MET A 65 -15.94 0.79 -4.33
N LYS A 66 -16.94 0.19 -3.68
CA LYS A 66 -16.83 -0.21 -2.27
C LYS A 66 -15.86 -1.38 -2.16
N LEU A 67 -16.04 -2.38 -3.02
CA LEU A 67 -15.16 -3.55 -3.07
C LEU A 67 -13.73 -3.14 -3.41
N SER A 68 -13.52 -2.24 -4.38
CA SER A 68 -12.16 -1.85 -4.78
C SER A 68 -11.39 -1.11 -3.69
N ILE A 69 -12.06 -0.27 -2.89
CA ILE A 69 -11.44 0.37 -1.72
C ILE A 69 -11.08 -0.67 -0.65
N GLN A 70 -11.93 -1.68 -0.43
CA GLN A 70 -11.67 -2.76 0.51
C GLN A 70 -10.49 -3.62 0.03
N CYS A 71 -10.53 -4.10 -1.21
CA CYS A 71 -9.47 -4.90 -1.83
C CYS A 71 -8.12 -4.17 -1.78
N TYR A 72 -8.08 -2.88 -2.09
CA TYR A 72 -6.84 -2.11 -1.99
C TYR A 72 -6.31 -2.04 -0.56
N SER A 73 -7.17 -1.75 0.42
CA SER A 73 -6.77 -1.65 1.83
C SER A 73 -6.26 -2.98 2.37
N GLN A 74 -6.94 -4.07 2.00
CA GLN A 74 -6.57 -5.45 2.33
C GLN A 74 -5.24 -5.84 1.69
N ALA A 75 -5.07 -5.56 0.40
CA ALA A 75 -3.83 -5.83 -0.31
C ALA A 75 -2.66 -5.01 0.25
N LEU A 76 -2.89 -3.76 0.64
CA LEU A 76 -1.88 -2.92 1.29
C LEU A 76 -1.42 -3.55 2.61
N ALA A 77 -2.36 -3.91 3.48
CA ALA A 77 -2.05 -4.55 4.77
C ALA A 77 -1.23 -5.83 4.61
N ARG A 78 -1.65 -6.71 3.68
CA ARG A 78 -0.94 -7.97 3.41
C ARG A 78 0.45 -7.73 2.80
N ARG A 79 0.59 -6.78 1.88
CA ARG A 79 1.88 -6.44 1.27
C ARG A 79 2.84 -5.85 2.28
N ASP A 80 2.34 -4.98 3.14
CA ASP A 80 3.12 -4.35 4.20
C ASP A 80 3.63 -5.40 5.20
N ALA A 81 2.75 -6.27 5.72
CA ALA A 81 3.15 -7.36 6.61
C ALA A 81 4.25 -8.25 6.01
N VAL A 82 4.12 -8.65 4.73
CA VAL A 82 5.14 -9.45 4.04
C VAL A 82 6.43 -8.65 3.82
N TYR A 83 6.33 -7.35 3.55
CA TYR A 83 7.50 -6.48 3.39
C TYR A 83 8.27 -6.35 4.71
N CYS A 84 7.58 -6.00 5.80
CA CYS A 84 8.14 -5.87 7.15
C CYS A 84 8.78 -7.19 7.60
N GLN A 85 8.10 -8.33 7.43
CA GLN A 85 8.66 -9.64 7.76
C GLN A 85 9.96 -9.94 7.00
N LYS A 86 10.01 -9.63 5.69
CA LYS A 86 11.23 -9.86 4.89
C LYS A 86 12.35 -8.93 5.28
N PHE A 87 12.03 -7.69 5.60
CA PHE A 87 13.01 -6.69 6.02
C PHE A 87 13.58 -7.02 7.40
N GLN A 88 12.73 -7.40 8.35
CA GLN A 88 13.11 -7.84 9.68
C GLN A 88 14.10 -9.02 9.61
N LYS A 89 13.82 -10.03 8.78
CA LYS A 89 14.73 -11.16 8.56
C LYS A 89 16.10 -10.74 8.02
N GLN A 90 16.15 -9.71 7.17
CA GLN A 90 17.42 -9.19 6.67
C GLN A 90 18.19 -8.44 7.75
N TRP A 91 17.50 -7.72 8.62
CA TRP A 91 18.09 -7.04 9.77
C TRP A 91 18.63 -7.99 10.82
N GLU A 92 17.88 -9.05 11.15
CA GLU A 92 18.35 -10.13 12.03
C GLU A 92 19.65 -10.74 11.51
N GLN A 93 19.74 -11.00 10.20
CA GLN A 93 20.97 -11.50 9.56
C GLN A 93 22.13 -10.49 9.61
N ALA A 94 21.83 -9.20 9.68
CA ALA A 94 22.82 -8.13 9.81
C ALA A 94 23.15 -7.79 11.28
N GLY A 95 22.54 -8.48 12.26
CA GLY A 95 22.74 -8.22 13.69
C GLY A 95 22.01 -6.97 14.21
N ILE A 96 20.96 -6.51 13.53
CA ILE A 96 20.14 -5.37 13.94
C ILE A 96 18.90 -5.88 14.68
N GLU A 97 18.88 -5.71 16.00
CA GLU A 97 17.80 -6.17 16.89
C GLU A 97 16.86 -5.02 17.26
N ARG A 98 16.12 -4.51 16.27
CA ARG A 98 15.00 -3.58 16.51
C ARG A 98 13.85 -3.85 15.53
N PRO A 99 12.61 -3.51 15.88
CA PRO A 99 11.48 -3.66 14.96
C PRO A 99 11.60 -2.67 13.80
N PHE A 100 11.22 -3.14 12.62
CA PHE A 100 11.02 -2.30 11.45
C PHE A 100 9.66 -1.60 11.53
N THR A 101 9.64 -0.27 11.41
CA THR A 101 8.42 0.55 11.49
C THR A 101 8.38 1.59 10.37
N LEU A 102 7.29 2.35 10.31
CA LEU A 102 7.14 3.48 9.41
C LEU A 102 8.22 4.56 9.58
N ASP A 103 8.80 4.70 10.77
CA ASP A 103 9.85 5.70 11.04
C ASP A 103 11.14 5.41 10.25
N ASP A 104 11.30 4.17 9.76
CA ASP A 104 12.43 3.78 8.90
C ASP A 104 12.31 4.31 7.48
N PHE A 105 11.12 4.79 7.07
CA PHE A 105 10.90 5.38 5.76
C PHE A 105 10.92 6.91 5.82
N GLN A 106 11.81 7.53 5.06
CA GLN A 106 11.81 9.00 4.89
C GLN A 106 10.69 9.45 3.94
N PHE A 107 10.32 8.59 2.99
CA PHE A 107 9.26 8.85 2.03
C PHE A 107 8.46 7.58 1.78
N MET A 108 7.14 7.75 1.65
CA MET A 108 6.24 6.70 1.20
C MET A 108 5.49 7.14 -0.04
N ILE A 109 5.46 6.27 -1.04
CA ILE A 109 4.76 6.49 -2.30
C ILE A 109 3.70 5.42 -2.48
N PHE A 110 2.53 5.84 -2.95
CA PHE A 110 1.36 4.98 -3.13
C PHE A 110 0.81 5.14 -4.54
N ARG A 111 0.12 4.10 -5.04
CA ARG A 111 -0.78 4.30 -6.18
C ARG A 111 -1.88 5.25 -5.72
N SER A 112 -1.99 6.40 -6.37
CA SER A 112 -2.99 7.42 -6.03
C SER A 112 -4.11 7.46 -7.08
N PRO A 113 -5.19 6.69 -6.91
CA PRO A 113 -6.41 6.90 -7.71
C PRO A 113 -7.12 8.20 -7.29
N PHE A 114 -6.97 8.62 -6.03
CA PHE A 114 -7.39 9.92 -5.50
C PHE A 114 -6.69 10.20 -4.15
N CYS A 115 -6.43 11.47 -3.83
CA CYS A 115 -5.58 11.84 -2.69
C CYS A 115 -6.10 11.36 -1.32
N LYS A 116 -7.43 11.30 -1.13
CA LYS A 116 -8.02 10.83 0.13
C LYS A 116 -7.69 9.36 0.40
N MET A 117 -7.50 8.56 -0.64
CA MET A 117 -7.10 7.16 -0.51
C MET A 117 -5.68 7.02 0.02
N VAL A 118 -4.77 7.88 -0.45
CA VAL A 118 -3.38 7.92 0.02
C VAL A 118 -3.31 8.29 1.50
N GLN A 119 -4.07 9.31 1.92
CA GLN A 119 -4.15 9.69 3.34
C GLN A 119 -4.63 8.52 4.23
N LYS A 120 -5.68 7.80 3.79
CA LYS A 120 -6.19 6.63 4.52
C LYS A 120 -5.22 5.45 4.51
N SER A 121 -4.47 5.28 3.42
CA SER A 121 -3.48 4.21 3.27
C SER A 121 -2.34 4.40 4.26
N LEU A 122 -1.80 5.61 4.37
CA LEU A 122 -0.77 5.92 5.36
C LEU A 122 -1.30 5.75 6.78
N ALA A 123 -2.52 6.23 7.08
CA ALA A 123 -3.14 6.02 8.39
C ALA A 123 -3.31 4.53 8.73
N HIS A 124 -3.64 3.69 7.74
CA HIS A 124 -3.75 2.25 7.92
C HIS A 124 -2.40 1.61 8.28
N LEU A 125 -1.30 2.06 7.66
CA LEU A 125 0.03 1.57 8.01
C LEU A 125 0.44 2.02 9.42
N ILE A 126 0.17 3.28 9.79
CA ILE A 126 0.44 3.79 11.15
C ILE A 126 -0.34 2.97 12.19
N PHE A 127 -1.59 2.64 11.88
CA PHE A 127 -2.41 1.81 12.75
C PHE A 127 -1.86 0.37 12.85
N SER A 128 -1.31 -0.18 11.77
CA SER A 128 -0.64 -1.49 11.77
C SER A 128 0.58 -1.50 12.69
N ASP A 129 1.42 -0.45 12.65
CA ASP A 129 2.56 -0.30 13.55
C ASP A 129 2.10 -0.16 15.00
N PHE A 130 1.09 0.68 15.26
CA PHE A 130 0.50 0.83 16.59
C PHE A 130 0.05 -0.51 17.18
N LEU A 131 -0.66 -1.33 16.40
CA LEU A 131 -1.11 -2.66 16.83
C LEU A 131 0.03 -3.69 16.95
N SER A 132 1.21 -3.40 16.41
CA SER A 132 2.42 -4.25 16.53
C SER A 132 3.36 -3.77 17.63
N ALA A 133 3.17 -2.54 18.13
CA ALA A 133 3.98 -1.92 19.15
C ALA A 133 3.65 -2.46 20.56
N GLY A 134 4.65 -2.49 21.45
CA GLY A 134 4.46 -2.79 22.86
C GLY A 134 3.65 -1.70 23.59
N SER A 135 3.09 -2.05 24.76
CA SER A 135 2.23 -1.16 25.57
C SER A 135 2.84 0.21 25.86
N ASP A 136 4.15 0.25 26.08
CA ASP A 136 4.87 1.48 26.45
C ASP A 136 5.05 2.43 25.25
N THR A 137 5.22 1.86 24.05
CA THR A 137 5.36 2.63 22.80
C THR A 137 4.01 3.14 22.30
N GLN A 138 2.94 2.35 22.49
CA GLN A 138 1.57 2.74 22.16
C GLN A 138 1.13 4.03 22.86
N THR A 139 1.43 4.15 24.15
CA THR A 139 1.03 5.30 24.99
C THR A 139 1.89 6.55 24.78
N SER A 140 3.07 6.42 24.18
CA SER A 140 3.99 7.53 23.92
C SER A 140 3.88 8.04 22.47
N HIS A 141 4.18 7.19 21.49
CA HIS A 141 4.35 7.59 20.10
C HIS A 141 3.02 7.68 19.32
N TYR A 142 2.05 6.83 19.69
CA TYR A 142 0.76 6.72 19.00
C TYR A 142 -0.39 7.30 19.82
N LYS A 143 -0.13 8.42 20.50
CA LYS A 143 -1.10 9.06 21.39
C LYS A 143 -2.42 9.38 20.66
N GLY A 144 -3.54 8.96 21.25
CA GLY A 144 -4.88 9.09 20.71
C GLY A 144 -5.37 7.86 19.94
N LEU A 145 -4.49 6.92 19.58
CA LEU A 145 -4.89 5.66 18.95
C LEU A 145 -5.33 4.59 19.97
N GLU A 146 -5.13 4.83 21.27
CA GLU A 146 -5.47 3.87 22.34
C GLU A 146 -6.96 3.54 22.36
N ALA A 147 -7.81 4.50 21.99
CA ALA A 147 -9.25 4.31 21.84
C ALA A 147 -9.63 3.25 20.79
N PHE A 148 -8.70 2.91 19.90
CA PHE A 148 -8.88 1.93 18.82
C PHE A 148 -8.07 0.65 19.05
N SER A 149 -7.47 0.46 20.23
CA SER A 149 -6.71 -0.75 20.59
C SER A 149 -7.54 -2.04 20.53
N SER A 150 -8.85 -1.95 20.79
CA SER A 150 -9.80 -3.07 20.69
C SER A 150 -10.31 -3.32 19.27
N MET A 151 -9.97 -2.44 18.31
CA MET A 151 -10.35 -2.61 16.92
C MET A 151 -9.37 -3.62 16.28
N GLU A 152 -9.91 -4.77 15.86
CA GLU A 152 -9.09 -5.81 15.23
C GLU A 152 -8.43 -5.29 13.95
N ARG A 153 -7.26 -5.86 13.62
CA ARG A 153 -6.72 -5.75 12.25
C ARG A 153 -7.84 -6.19 11.31
N PHE A 154 -8.21 -5.35 10.34
CA PHE A 154 -9.25 -5.69 9.37
C PHE A 154 -8.95 -6.96 8.55
N LEU A 155 -7.77 -7.57 8.73
CA LEU A 155 -7.44 -8.93 8.31
C LEU A 155 -6.45 -9.55 9.29
N GLY A 156 -6.73 -10.77 9.73
CA GLY A 156 -5.86 -11.55 10.60
C GLY A 156 -4.44 -11.78 10.03
N GLN A 157 -3.53 -11.99 10.99
CA GLN A 157 -2.10 -12.28 10.90
C GLN A 157 -1.17 -11.06 11.08
N ALA A 158 -0.34 -11.20 12.12
CA ALA A 158 0.61 -10.24 12.63
C ALA A 158 1.94 -10.25 11.86
N CYS A 159 2.69 -9.15 11.98
CA CYS A 159 4.14 -9.21 11.99
C CYS A 159 4.58 -9.56 13.41
#